data_AF-A0A519EHJ2-F1
#
_entry.id   AF-A0A519EHJ2-F1
#
_cell.length_a   1.000
_cell.length_b   1.000
_cell.length_c   1.000
_cell.angle_alpha   90.00
_cell.angle_beta   90.00
_cell.angle_gamma   90.00
#
_symmetry.space_group_name_H-M   'P 1'
#
loop_
_entity.id
_entity.type
_entity.pdbx_description
1 polymer ?
#
loop_
_entity_poly.entity_id
_entity_poly.type
_entity_poly.pdbx_seq_one_letter_code
_entity_poly.pdbx_strand_id
1 'polypeptide(L)'
;MSDMSLPTSPTTPPASPGRAPGDGFADTVPDQPPALPPLAMDRDLPLRKGAFIDCPQCREPMRHVALPGHHAPATVDIDHCEPCGLVWFDARESVHLSTAAWIQLLRDLNRLRRNDRPHPPNRACPLCAKALKEVRNLTRYGRFPVLECGHCGGHLHSQAGMLAERGLVRPLLPGERYALQAEKREFLCLSCGGPADGRSEDCAWCQSPLLMVDMPRLANALRRRPPSEPLLMPNGGRPVGWACRGCGAPMDPTRETRCGRCHHTVVAPTMDDLGPLLDALEHDGDEADAQLERERRERLASYRFEQRDPAGGRHGLFWKGELEKRYDEENDRRERSGRRGWSADGWSEAADAAPSLIEIALRIAAKLLR
;
A
#
# COMPACT_ATOMS: atom_id res chain seq x y z
N MET A 1 55.78 1.60 51.10
CA MET A 1 55.81 2.75 50.19
C MET A 1 55.65 2.24 48.77
N SER A 2 55.00 3.03 47.92
CA SER A 2 54.63 2.78 46.51
C SER A 2 53.20 2.29 46.27
N ASP A 3 52.31 3.29 46.36
CA ASP A 3 51.38 3.78 45.34
C ASP A 3 50.41 2.84 44.59
N MET A 4 49.13 3.12 44.84
CA MET A 4 47.97 2.86 44.00
C MET A 4 48.02 3.69 42.72
N SER A 5 47.71 3.08 41.58
CA SER A 5 47.34 3.78 40.35
C SER A 5 46.09 3.14 39.74
N LEU A 6 45.11 4.00 39.46
CA LEU A 6 43.77 3.71 38.93
C LEU A 6 43.80 3.28 37.45
N PRO A 7 42.80 2.53 36.96
CA PRO A 7 42.64 2.22 35.54
C PRO A 7 42.07 3.40 34.73
N THR A 8 42.59 3.55 33.52
CA THR A 8 42.31 4.55 32.50
C THR A 8 40.94 4.37 31.82
N SER A 9 40.29 5.51 31.54
CA SER A 9 38.99 5.65 30.87
C SER A 9 38.97 5.18 29.40
N PRO A 10 37.79 4.82 28.85
CA PRO A 10 37.64 4.35 27.47
C PRO A 10 37.73 5.48 26.41
N THR A 11 38.38 5.16 25.29
CA THR A 11 38.66 6.03 24.14
C THR A 11 37.42 6.25 23.26
N THR A 12 37.07 7.52 23.04
CA THR A 12 36.02 8.00 22.13
C THR A 12 36.43 7.82 20.65
N PRO A 13 35.52 7.44 19.72
CA PRO A 13 35.83 7.40 18.29
C PRO A 13 36.00 8.81 17.68
N PRO A 14 36.77 8.95 16.59
CA PRO A 14 37.09 10.26 16.02
C PRO A 14 35.87 10.93 15.38
N ALA A 15 35.71 12.21 15.70
CA ALA A 15 34.70 13.10 15.12
C ALA A 15 34.89 13.24 13.60
N SER A 16 33.79 13.21 12.86
CA SER A 16 33.76 13.55 11.43
C SER A 16 34.33 14.96 11.19
N PRO A 17 35.12 15.18 10.12
CA PRO A 17 35.72 16.48 9.86
C PRO A 17 34.63 17.52 9.60
N GLY A 18 34.66 18.60 10.39
CA GLY A 18 33.78 19.74 10.26
C GLY A 18 33.90 20.39 8.88
N ARG A 19 32.74 20.75 8.31
CA ARG A 19 32.59 21.47 7.05
C ARG A 19 33.27 22.84 7.12
N ALA A 20 34.07 23.17 6.12
CA ALA A 20 34.70 24.49 6.01
C ALA A 20 33.63 25.58 5.82
N PRO A 21 33.75 26.74 6.49
CA PRO A 21 32.86 27.88 6.26
C PRO A 21 33.31 28.61 4.99
N GLY A 22 32.52 28.55 3.91
CA GLY A 22 32.84 29.26 2.66
C GLY A 22 32.11 28.78 1.41
N ASP A 23 31.53 27.58 1.41
CA ASP A 23 30.79 27.08 0.24
C ASP A 23 29.35 27.61 0.26
N GLY A 24 29.20 28.87 -0.10
CA GLY A 24 27.91 29.53 -0.25
C GLY A 24 27.05 28.76 -1.24
N PHE A 25 25.99 28.11 -0.74
CA PHE A 25 24.83 27.85 -1.58
C PHE A 25 24.31 29.21 -2.01
N ALA A 26 24.18 29.42 -3.31
CA ALA A 26 23.48 30.59 -3.80
C ALA A 26 22.02 30.47 -3.33
N ASP A 27 21.62 31.30 -2.35
CA ASP A 27 20.23 31.48 -1.91
C ASP A 27 19.35 32.15 -2.98
N THR A 28 19.78 32.14 -4.25
CA THR A 28 18.96 32.57 -5.37
C THR A 28 18.05 31.42 -5.78
N VAL A 29 16.82 31.41 -5.26
CA VAL A 29 15.71 30.72 -5.92
C VAL A 29 15.62 31.33 -7.33
N PRO A 30 15.83 30.55 -8.41
CA PRO A 30 15.67 31.10 -9.75
C PRO A 30 14.23 31.59 -9.92
N ASP A 31 14.05 32.83 -10.38
CA ASP A 31 12.74 33.48 -10.62
C ASP A 31 11.82 32.65 -11.54
N GLN A 32 12.40 31.68 -12.26
CA GLN A 32 11.67 30.73 -13.06
C GLN A 32 12.21 29.31 -12.79
N PRO A 33 11.35 28.35 -12.39
CA PRO A 33 11.77 26.96 -12.28
C PRO A 33 12.34 26.47 -13.63
N PRO A 34 13.36 25.61 -13.63
CA PRO A 34 13.91 25.06 -14.86
C PRO A 34 12.75 24.45 -15.67
N ALA A 35 12.68 24.79 -16.96
CA ALA A 35 11.65 24.27 -17.84
C ALA A 35 11.69 22.74 -17.77
N LEU A 36 10.62 22.14 -17.24
CA LEU A 36 10.46 20.70 -17.25
C LEU A 36 10.56 20.25 -18.71
N PRO A 37 11.35 19.20 -19.01
CA PRO A 37 11.34 18.64 -20.36
C PRO A 37 9.88 18.31 -20.69
N PRO A 38 9.41 18.60 -21.92
CA PRO A 38 8.07 18.23 -22.31
C PRO A 38 7.94 16.72 -22.08
N LEU A 39 6.94 16.31 -21.30
CA LEU A 39 6.52 14.92 -21.25
C LEU A 39 6.19 14.54 -22.69
N ALA A 40 7.11 13.82 -23.34
CA ALA A 40 6.88 13.26 -24.64
C ALA A 40 5.75 12.24 -24.46
N MET A 41 4.51 12.71 -24.60
CA MET A 41 3.37 11.86 -24.81
C MET A 41 3.50 11.31 -26.22
N ASP A 42 4.37 10.30 -26.38
CA ASP A 42 4.28 9.39 -27.50
C ASP A 42 2.89 8.78 -27.41
N ARG A 43 2.00 9.28 -28.26
CA ARG A 43 0.64 8.80 -28.43
C ARG A 43 0.74 7.49 -29.20
N ASP A 44 1.00 6.42 -28.46
CA ASP A 44 0.44 5.07 -28.66
C ASP A 44 1.11 4.06 -27.72
N LEU A 45 0.63 3.98 -26.48
CA LEU A 45 0.62 2.72 -25.73
C LEU A 45 -0.67 2.64 -24.89
N PRO A 46 -1.81 2.26 -25.49
CA PRO A 46 -2.95 1.83 -24.71
C PRO A 46 -2.71 0.36 -24.35
N LEU A 47 -2.04 0.11 -23.22
CA LEU A 47 -2.23 -1.21 -22.61
C LEU A 47 -3.57 -1.19 -21.90
N ARG A 48 -4.39 -2.14 -22.33
CA ARG A 48 -5.79 -2.23 -21.94
C ARG A 48 -5.91 -2.44 -20.44
N LYS A 49 -6.99 -1.91 -19.85
CA LYS A 49 -7.65 -2.59 -18.73
C LYS A 49 -7.87 -4.06 -19.11
N GLY A 50 -7.21 -4.97 -18.40
CA GLY A 50 -7.30 -6.42 -18.63
C GLY A 50 -6.36 -6.99 -19.71
N ALA A 51 -5.29 -6.31 -20.10
CA ALA A 51 -4.22 -6.96 -20.87
C ALA A 51 -3.47 -7.94 -19.95
N PHE A 52 -3.36 -9.21 -20.35
CA PHE A 52 -2.49 -10.16 -19.66
C PHE A 52 -1.04 -9.79 -19.96
N ILE A 53 -0.30 -9.45 -18.91
CA ILE A 53 1.12 -9.09 -19.01
C ILE A 53 1.98 -10.23 -18.45
N ASP A 54 3.13 -10.49 -19.08
CA ASP A 54 4.06 -11.50 -18.58
C ASP A 54 4.96 -10.91 -17.51
N CYS A 55 5.21 -11.67 -16.45
CA CYS A 55 6.08 -11.21 -15.39
C CYS A 55 7.50 -10.93 -15.93
N PRO A 56 8.07 -9.73 -15.69
CA PRO A 56 9.44 -9.41 -16.10
C PRO A 56 10.51 -10.34 -15.51
N GLN A 57 10.16 -11.06 -14.44
CA GLN A 57 11.04 -11.98 -13.70
C GLN A 57 11.00 -13.41 -14.22
N CYS A 58 9.81 -14.01 -14.28
CA CYS A 58 9.67 -15.45 -14.56
C CYS A 58 8.97 -15.74 -15.90
N ARG A 59 8.47 -14.71 -16.59
CA ARG A 59 7.67 -14.81 -17.83
C ARG A 59 6.32 -15.51 -17.68
N GLU A 60 5.93 -15.91 -16.48
CA GLU A 60 4.58 -16.40 -16.22
C GLU A 60 3.56 -15.26 -16.33
N PRO A 61 2.33 -15.53 -16.77
CA PRO A 61 1.29 -14.51 -16.87
C PRO A 61 0.99 -13.94 -15.49
N MET A 62 0.91 -12.62 -15.41
CA MET A 62 0.50 -11.91 -14.20
C MET A 62 -1.01 -11.91 -14.11
N ARG A 63 -1.51 -12.14 -12.90
CA ARG A 63 -2.92 -12.08 -12.58
C ARG A 63 -3.34 -10.62 -12.42
N HIS A 64 -4.30 -10.19 -13.21
CA HIS A 64 -4.95 -8.90 -13.08
C HIS A 64 -5.91 -8.90 -11.88
N VAL A 65 -5.79 -7.91 -10.99
CA VAL A 65 -6.59 -7.77 -9.77
C VAL A 65 -7.12 -6.34 -9.66
N ALA A 66 -8.45 -6.20 -9.63
CA ALA A 66 -9.10 -4.93 -9.32
C ALA A 66 -9.26 -4.81 -7.80
N LEU A 67 -8.61 -3.80 -7.21
CA LEU A 67 -8.61 -3.53 -5.77
C LEU A 67 -9.35 -2.23 -5.42
N PRO A 68 -9.91 -2.08 -4.21
CA PRO A 68 -10.58 -0.85 -3.81
C PRO A 68 -9.61 0.34 -3.73
N GLY A 69 -9.97 1.46 -4.37
CA GLY A 69 -9.24 2.72 -4.28
C GLY A 69 -9.63 3.57 -3.06
N HIS A 70 -8.84 4.59 -2.73
CA HIS A 70 -9.07 5.49 -1.59
C HIS A 70 -10.46 6.13 -1.55
N HIS A 71 -11.02 6.42 -2.72
CA HIS A 71 -12.33 7.04 -2.86
C HIS A 71 -13.31 6.05 -3.46
N ALA A 72 -14.00 5.28 -2.62
CA ALA A 72 -15.09 4.43 -3.08
C ALA A 72 -16.10 5.27 -3.92
N PRO A 73 -16.61 4.75 -5.05
CA PRO A 73 -16.49 3.38 -5.56
C PRO A 73 -15.30 3.13 -6.50
N ALA A 74 -14.26 3.98 -6.51
CA ALA A 74 -13.12 3.82 -7.39
C ALA A 74 -12.39 2.49 -7.13
N THR A 75 -11.95 1.85 -8.21
CA THR A 75 -11.06 0.69 -8.19
C THR A 75 -9.71 1.06 -8.78
N VAL A 76 -8.68 0.35 -8.34
CA VAL A 76 -7.32 0.40 -8.86
C VAL A 76 -7.02 -0.98 -9.38
N ASP A 77 -6.76 -1.07 -10.68
CA ASP A 77 -6.36 -2.30 -11.30
C ASP A 77 -4.85 -2.48 -11.07
N ILE A 78 -4.38 -3.69 -10.79
CA ILE A 78 -2.96 -4.00 -10.62
C ILE A 78 -2.68 -5.37 -11.23
N ASP A 79 -1.42 -5.66 -11.53
CA ASP A 79 -1.01 -6.97 -11.99
C ASP A 79 -0.07 -7.64 -10.98
N HIS A 80 -0.39 -8.86 -10.60
CA HIS A 80 0.34 -9.64 -9.59
C HIS A 80 0.86 -10.95 -10.17
N CYS A 81 2.16 -11.20 -10.03
CA CYS A 81 2.79 -12.45 -10.42
C CYS A 81 2.81 -13.43 -9.24
N GLU A 82 1.88 -14.39 -9.20
CA GLU A 82 1.81 -15.40 -8.14
C GLU A 82 3.15 -16.15 -7.93
N PRO A 83 3.82 -16.69 -8.97
CA PRO A 83 5.07 -17.44 -8.76
C PRO A 83 6.16 -16.64 -8.03
N CYS A 84 6.28 -15.34 -8.30
CA CYS A 84 7.36 -14.49 -7.78
C CYS A 84 6.94 -13.61 -6.60
N GLY A 85 5.64 -13.44 -6.35
CA GLY A 85 5.13 -12.45 -5.40
C GLY A 85 5.51 -11.01 -5.76
N LEU A 86 5.62 -10.70 -7.06
CA LEU A 86 5.91 -9.35 -7.58
C LEU A 86 4.63 -8.66 -8.04
N VAL A 87 4.57 -7.34 -7.88
CA VAL A 87 3.46 -6.51 -8.36
C VAL A 87 3.97 -5.53 -9.41
N TRP A 88 3.21 -5.40 -10.49
CA TRP A 88 3.34 -4.32 -11.44
C TRP A 88 2.23 -3.30 -11.15
N PHE A 89 2.64 -2.03 -11.03
CA PHE A 89 1.75 -0.89 -10.95
C PHE A 89 1.97 -0.02 -12.18
N ASP A 90 0.90 0.34 -12.87
CA ASP A 90 0.94 1.44 -13.82
C ASP A 90 1.05 2.79 -13.10
N ALA A 91 1.25 3.84 -13.90
CA ALA A 91 1.51 5.17 -13.39
C ALA A 91 0.42 5.60 -12.39
N ARG A 92 0.83 5.83 -11.13
CA ARG A 92 0.03 6.29 -9.98
C ARG A 92 -0.88 5.26 -9.29
N GLU A 93 -0.97 4.02 -9.77
CA GLU A 93 -1.86 3.02 -9.16
C GLU A 93 -1.53 2.75 -7.70
N SER A 94 -0.24 2.63 -7.37
CA SER A 94 0.21 2.38 -6.00
C SER A 94 -0.24 3.46 -5.01
N VAL A 95 -0.47 4.70 -5.45
CA VAL A 95 -0.90 5.83 -4.61
C VAL A 95 -2.41 5.85 -4.42
N HIS A 96 -3.18 5.19 -5.29
CA HIS A 96 -4.63 5.20 -5.23
C HIS A 96 -5.23 4.05 -4.40
N LEU A 97 -4.45 3.05 -4.02
CA LEU A 97 -4.90 1.89 -3.25
C LEU A 97 -5.39 2.26 -1.84
N SER A 98 -6.61 1.84 -1.51
CA SER A 98 -7.16 1.97 -0.16
C SER A 98 -6.42 1.10 0.86
N THR A 99 -6.61 1.41 2.13
CA THR A 99 -6.12 0.57 3.24
C THR A 99 -6.60 -0.88 3.15
N ALA A 100 -7.87 -1.12 2.79
CA ALA A 100 -8.40 -2.47 2.61
C ALA A 100 -7.70 -3.21 1.46
N ALA A 101 -7.45 -2.50 0.35
CA ALA A 101 -6.68 -3.03 -0.77
C ALA A 101 -5.25 -3.41 -0.37
N TRP A 102 -4.61 -2.61 0.48
CA TRP A 102 -3.29 -2.93 1.03
C TRP A 102 -3.28 -4.22 1.86
N ILE A 103 -4.25 -4.38 2.76
CA ILE A 103 -4.38 -5.60 3.56
C ILE A 103 -4.58 -6.81 2.66
N GLN A 104 -5.51 -6.72 1.70
CA GLN A 104 -5.77 -7.79 0.73
C GLN A 104 -4.51 -8.13 -0.07
N LEU A 105 -3.82 -7.12 -0.61
CA LEU A 105 -2.61 -7.31 -1.42
C LEU A 105 -1.48 -8.00 -0.63
N LEU A 106 -1.27 -7.62 0.64
CA LEU A 106 -0.25 -8.25 1.48
C LEU A 106 -0.54 -9.74 1.75
N ARG A 107 -1.82 -10.10 1.92
CA ARG A 107 -2.23 -11.50 2.08
C ARG A 107 -2.00 -12.29 0.79
N ASP A 108 -2.46 -11.75 -0.33
CA ASP A 108 -2.39 -12.42 -1.63
C ASP A 108 -0.93 -12.63 -2.07
N LEU A 109 -0.09 -11.59 -1.93
CA LEU A 109 1.32 -11.67 -2.30
C LEU A 109 2.09 -12.74 -1.54
N ASN A 110 1.80 -12.91 -0.25
CA ASN A 110 2.51 -13.91 0.52
C ASN A 110 1.97 -15.32 0.26
N ARG A 111 0.65 -15.49 0.29
CA ARG A 111 0.00 -16.80 0.13
C ARG A 111 0.31 -17.44 -1.22
N LEU A 112 0.43 -16.63 -2.26
CA LEU A 112 0.54 -17.09 -3.63
C LEU A 112 1.99 -17.27 -4.09
N ARG A 113 2.99 -16.80 -3.33
CA ARG A 113 4.41 -16.91 -3.69
C ARG A 113 4.84 -18.38 -3.73
N ARG A 114 5.40 -18.83 -4.87
CA ARG A 114 5.80 -20.23 -5.07
C ARG A 114 7.29 -20.44 -5.35
N ASN A 115 8.04 -19.40 -5.72
CA ASN A 115 9.43 -19.51 -6.13
C ASN A 115 10.30 -18.42 -5.49
N ASP A 116 11.39 -18.83 -4.86
CA ASP A 116 12.44 -17.95 -4.35
C ASP A 116 13.58 -17.76 -5.37
N ARG A 117 13.20 -17.48 -6.62
CA ARG A 117 14.18 -17.35 -7.70
C ARG A 117 14.93 -16.02 -7.58
N PRO A 118 16.27 -16.02 -7.69
CA PRO A 118 17.04 -14.77 -7.79
C PRO A 118 16.52 -13.89 -8.93
N HIS A 119 16.49 -12.59 -8.70
CA HIS A 119 16.10 -11.62 -9.71
C HIS A 119 17.19 -11.48 -10.78
N PRO A 120 16.90 -11.67 -12.09
CA PRO A 120 17.86 -11.35 -13.11
C PRO A 120 18.08 -9.83 -13.12
N PRO A 121 19.32 -9.40 -13.42
CA PRO A 121 19.70 -7.99 -13.35
C PRO A 121 18.95 -7.15 -14.38
N ASN A 122 18.66 -7.72 -15.56
CA ASN A 122 17.98 -7.04 -16.65
C ASN A 122 16.57 -7.59 -16.80
N ARG A 123 15.58 -6.71 -16.64
CA ARG A 123 14.16 -7.02 -16.78
C ARG A 123 13.54 -6.04 -17.76
N ALA A 124 12.68 -6.54 -18.64
CA ALA A 124 11.98 -5.73 -19.63
C ALA A 124 10.62 -5.30 -19.09
N CYS A 125 10.19 -4.10 -19.44
CA CYS A 125 8.87 -3.61 -19.18
C CYS A 125 7.85 -4.56 -19.84
N PRO A 126 6.86 -5.07 -19.09
CA PRO A 126 5.94 -6.06 -19.62
C PRO A 126 4.94 -5.43 -20.62
N LEU A 127 4.85 -4.09 -20.59
CA LEU A 127 3.99 -3.26 -21.42
C LEU A 127 4.65 -2.88 -22.76
N CYS A 128 5.87 -2.35 -22.71
CA CYS A 128 6.54 -1.78 -23.89
C CYS A 128 7.85 -2.46 -24.27
N ALA A 129 8.21 -3.57 -23.62
CA ALA A 129 9.44 -4.34 -23.80
C ALA A 129 10.79 -3.59 -23.60
N LYS A 130 10.77 -2.28 -23.28
CA LYS A 130 11.98 -1.49 -22.98
C LYS A 130 12.61 -1.96 -21.68
N ALA A 131 13.93 -1.86 -21.56
CA ALA A 131 14.63 -2.20 -20.32
C ALA A 131 14.12 -1.36 -19.14
N LEU A 132 13.85 -2.02 -18.01
CA LEU A 132 13.52 -1.36 -16.76
C LEU A 132 14.78 -0.75 -16.14
N LYS A 133 14.64 0.46 -15.61
CA LYS A 133 15.69 1.17 -14.91
C LYS A 133 15.58 0.90 -13.42
N GLU A 134 16.67 0.48 -12.78
CA GLU A 134 16.74 0.49 -11.32
C GLU A 134 16.81 1.95 -10.83
N VAL A 135 15.80 2.32 -10.06
CA VAL A 135 15.72 3.57 -9.31
C VAL A 135 15.77 3.22 -7.83
N ARG A 136 16.38 4.09 -7.04
CA ARG A 136 16.56 3.87 -5.60
C ARG A 136 15.77 4.89 -4.80
N ASN A 137 14.57 4.51 -4.38
CA ASN A 137 13.70 5.37 -3.60
C ASN A 137 14.28 5.56 -2.20
N LEU A 138 14.44 6.81 -1.79
CA LEU A 138 14.92 7.15 -0.46
C LEU A 138 13.77 6.99 0.54
N THR A 139 13.99 6.15 1.53
CA THR A 139 13.09 5.95 2.67
C THR A 139 13.80 6.35 3.95
N ARG A 140 13.08 6.37 5.07
CA ARG A 140 13.69 6.63 6.38
C ARG A 140 14.76 5.61 6.80
N TYR A 141 14.84 4.46 6.13
CA TYR A 141 15.77 3.38 6.46
C TYR A 141 16.78 3.10 5.34
N GLY A 142 16.89 4.01 4.37
CA GLY A 142 17.84 3.92 3.28
C GLY A 142 17.19 3.85 1.91
N ARG A 143 18.00 3.49 0.92
CA ARG A 143 17.65 3.48 -0.50
C ARG A 143 17.16 2.10 -0.91
N PHE A 144 15.95 2.01 -1.45
CA PHE A 144 15.32 0.75 -1.85
C PHE A 144 15.23 0.66 -3.37
N PRO A 145 15.70 -0.45 -3.97
CA PRO A 145 15.62 -0.63 -5.41
C PRO A 145 14.17 -0.86 -5.84
N VAL A 146 13.75 -0.09 -6.84
CA VAL A 146 12.50 -0.24 -7.59
C VAL A 146 12.87 -0.26 -9.06
N LEU A 147 12.16 -1.04 -9.86
CA LEU A 147 12.34 -1.06 -11.30
C LEU A 147 11.26 -0.23 -11.97
N GLU A 148 11.66 0.86 -12.62
CA GLU A 148 10.76 1.79 -13.31
C GLU A 148 10.93 1.69 -14.83
N CYS A 149 9.82 1.77 -15.55
CA CYS A 149 9.84 2.01 -16.98
C CYS A 149 9.78 3.50 -17.28
N GLY A 150 10.89 4.08 -17.76
CA GLY A 150 10.94 5.50 -18.15
C GLY A 150 10.10 5.87 -19.38
N HIS A 151 9.32 4.94 -19.96
CA HIS A 151 8.46 5.20 -21.11
C HIS A 151 6.96 5.20 -20.77
N CYS A 152 6.48 4.16 -20.07
CA CYS A 152 5.08 4.10 -19.64
C CYS A 152 4.87 4.58 -18.19
N GLY A 153 5.94 4.80 -17.42
CA GLY A 153 5.86 5.21 -16.01
C GLY A 153 5.37 4.12 -15.06
N GLY A 154 5.29 2.87 -15.51
CA GLY A 154 4.95 1.72 -14.67
C GLY A 154 6.15 1.21 -13.87
N HIS A 155 5.87 0.58 -12.72
CA HIS A 155 6.86 0.15 -11.75
C HIS A 155 6.66 -1.32 -11.35
N LEU A 156 7.77 -2.05 -11.22
CA LEU A 156 7.80 -3.40 -10.69
C LEU A 156 8.32 -3.40 -9.25
N HIS A 157 7.51 -3.89 -8.32
CA HIS A 157 7.82 -3.94 -6.90
C HIS A 157 7.90 -5.38 -6.38
N SER A 158 8.87 -5.62 -5.49
CA SER A 158 8.80 -6.72 -4.53
C SER A 158 7.95 -6.34 -3.32
N GLN A 159 7.58 -7.33 -2.50
CA GLN A 159 6.90 -7.09 -1.22
C GLN A 159 7.68 -6.09 -0.35
N ALA A 160 9.01 -6.28 -0.21
CA ALA A 160 9.87 -5.35 0.50
C ALA A 160 9.84 -3.94 -0.11
N GLY A 161 9.99 -3.80 -1.42
CA GLY A 161 10.00 -2.49 -2.08
C GLY A 161 8.70 -1.73 -1.84
N MET A 162 7.57 -2.43 -2.00
CA MET A 162 6.24 -1.91 -1.79
C MET A 162 6.00 -1.41 -0.35
N LEU A 163 6.44 -2.18 0.65
CA LEU A 163 6.39 -1.78 2.07
C LEU A 163 7.37 -0.66 2.39
N ALA A 164 8.55 -0.66 1.76
CA ALA A 164 9.61 0.32 1.99
C ALA A 164 9.21 1.72 1.52
N GLU A 165 8.51 1.84 0.38
CA GLU A 165 7.98 3.12 -0.10
C GLU A 165 7.08 3.83 0.91
N ARG A 166 6.44 3.06 1.80
CA ARG A 166 5.58 3.56 2.87
C ARG A 166 6.29 3.62 4.22
N GLY A 167 7.58 3.29 4.27
CA GLY A 167 8.38 3.26 5.49
C GLY A 167 7.91 2.20 6.52
N LEU A 168 7.36 1.08 6.04
CA LEU A 168 6.75 0.02 6.85
C LEU A 168 7.68 -1.18 7.12
N VAL A 169 8.89 -1.16 6.56
CA VAL A 169 9.95 -2.14 6.82
C VAL A 169 11.20 -1.45 7.32
N ARG A 170 12.03 -2.16 8.07
CA ARG A 170 13.28 -1.66 8.64
C ARG A 170 14.35 -2.77 8.73
N PRO A 171 15.64 -2.43 8.85
CA PRO A 171 16.68 -3.41 9.15
C PRO A 171 16.40 -4.19 10.45
N LEU A 172 16.89 -5.43 10.52
CA LEU A 172 16.80 -6.25 11.73
C LEU A 172 17.61 -5.62 12.87
N LEU A 173 16.96 -5.43 14.01
CA LEU A 173 17.57 -4.97 15.24
C LEU A 173 18.33 -6.12 15.92
N PRO A 174 19.40 -5.83 16.70
CA PRO A 174 20.18 -6.88 17.37
C PRO A 174 19.33 -7.83 18.23
N GLY A 175 18.32 -7.31 18.95
CA GLY A 175 17.44 -8.13 19.78
C GLY A 175 16.50 -9.04 18.99
N GLU A 176 16.19 -8.71 17.74
CA GLU A 176 15.39 -9.53 16.84
C GLU A 176 16.22 -10.65 16.26
N ARG A 177 17.48 -10.38 15.91
CA ARG A 177 18.43 -11.42 15.46
C ARG A 177 18.58 -12.52 16.51
N TYR A 178 18.69 -12.13 17.79
CA TYR A 178 18.70 -13.09 18.89
C TYR A 178 17.39 -13.88 18.99
N ALA A 179 16.24 -13.20 18.92
CA ALA A 179 14.93 -13.86 19.01
C ALA A 179 14.71 -14.85 17.85
N LEU A 180 15.07 -14.49 16.61
CA LEU A 180 15.02 -15.38 15.45
C LEU A 180 15.86 -16.65 15.65
N GLN A 181 17.09 -16.48 16.16
CA GLN A 181 17.97 -17.62 16.46
C GLN A 181 17.42 -18.49 17.59
N ALA A 182 16.85 -17.90 18.63
CA ALA A 182 16.28 -18.60 19.76
C ALA A 182 15.01 -19.37 19.38
N GLU A 183 14.15 -18.77 18.55
CA GLU A 183 12.91 -19.39 18.06
C GLU A 183 13.18 -20.51 17.03
N LYS A 184 14.37 -20.55 16.40
CA LYS A 184 14.75 -21.50 15.34
C LYS A 184 13.73 -21.57 14.20
N ARG A 185 13.16 -20.42 13.86
CA ARG A 185 12.16 -20.30 12.80
C ARG A 185 12.82 -19.93 11.50
N GLU A 186 12.17 -20.34 10.42
CA GLU A 186 12.54 -19.89 9.09
C GLU A 186 12.34 -18.38 8.97
N PHE A 187 13.39 -17.68 8.54
CA PHE A 187 13.35 -16.27 8.23
C PHE A 187 13.53 -16.11 6.73
N LEU A 188 12.57 -15.47 6.07
CA LEU A 188 12.57 -15.29 4.62
C LEU A 188 12.94 -13.86 4.27
N CYS A 189 13.79 -13.68 3.26
CA CYS A 189 14.10 -12.36 2.75
C CYS A 189 12.84 -11.71 2.16
N LEU A 190 12.40 -10.58 2.72
CA LEU A 190 11.22 -9.85 2.21
C LEU A 190 11.37 -9.37 0.75
N SER A 191 12.59 -9.28 0.22
CA SER A 191 12.85 -8.84 -1.16
C SER A 191 12.71 -9.96 -2.18
N CYS A 192 13.26 -11.15 -1.92
CA CYS A 192 13.30 -12.26 -2.88
C CYS A 192 12.60 -13.54 -2.44
N GLY A 193 12.06 -13.59 -1.23
CA GLY A 193 11.44 -14.78 -0.64
C GLY A 193 12.43 -15.83 -0.13
N GLY A 194 13.68 -15.82 -0.60
CA GLY A 194 14.66 -16.85 -0.27
C GLY A 194 15.05 -16.92 1.22
N PRO A 195 15.50 -18.11 1.69
CA PRO A 195 15.84 -18.33 3.08
C PRO A 195 17.01 -17.44 3.49
N ALA A 196 16.87 -16.80 4.64
CA ALA A 196 17.85 -15.92 5.24
C ALA A 196 18.24 -16.41 6.64
N ASP A 197 19.51 -16.25 6.99
CA ASP A 197 20.04 -16.72 8.28
C ASP A 197 19.69 -15.78 9.46
N GLY A 198 19.23 -14.56 9.17
CA GLY A 198 18.97 -13.51 10.15
C GLY A 198 20.23 -13.01 10.88
N ARG A 199 21.42 -13.44 10.46
CA ARG A 199 22.72 -13.09 11.05
C ARG A 199 23.42 -12.02 10.24
N SER A 200 23.42 -12.15 8.92
CA SER A 200 24.00 -11.15 8.02
C SER A 200 23.16 -9.88 7.94
N GLU A 201 23.74 -8.80 7.43
CA GLU A 201 22.96 -7.59 7.10
C GLU A 201 22.25 -7.75 5.75
N ASP A 202 22.83 -8.52 4.83
CA ASP A 202 22.31 -8.71 3.47
C ASP A 202 21.94 -10.17 3.20
N CYS A 203 20.95 -10.39 2.34
CA CYS A 203 20.53 -11.72 1.90
C CYS A 203 21.62 -12.37 1.04
N ALA A 204 22.00 -13.62 1.35
CA ALA A 204 22.98 -14.37 0.57
C ALA A 204 22.55 -14.65 -0.89
N TRP A 205 21.24 -14.58 -1.19
CA TRP A 205 20.68 -14.92 -2.50
C TRP A 205 20.57 -13.71 -3.44
N CYS A 206 19.99 -12.63 -2.94
CA CYS A 206 19.71 -11.44 -3.76
C CYS A 206 20.52 -10.21 -3.36
N GLN A 207 21.37 -10.31 -2.32
CA GLN A 207 22.22 -9.23 -1.81
C GLN A 207 21.45 -7.99 -1.33
N SER A 208 20.12 -8.06 -1.22
CA SER A 208 19.34 -6.98 -0.61
C SER A 208 19.49 -7.00 0.90
N PRO A 209 19.39 -5.84 1.58
CA PRO A 209 19.33 -5.80 3.04
C PRO A 209 18.25 -6.73 3.59
N LEU A 210 18.54 -7.39 4.72
CA LEU A 210 17.58 -8.17 5.48
C LEU A 210 16.71 -7.22 6.31
N LEU A 211 15.40 -7.37 6.15
CA LEU A 211 14.40 -6.45 6.66
C LEU A 211 13.36 -7.18 7.49
N MET A 212 12.81 -6.45 8.45
CA MET A 212 11.65 -6.84 9.25
C MET A 212 10.53 -5.83 9.03
N VAL A 213 9.30 -6.33 9.01
CA VAL A 213 8.11 -5.47 9.04
C VAL A 213 8.05 -4.73 10.38
N ASP A 214 7.86 -3.42 10.32
CA ASP A 214 7.70 -2.56 11.49
C ASP A 214 6.23 -2.63 11.93
N MET A 215 5.90 -3.61 12.78
CA MET A 215 4.52 -3.93 13.20
C MET A 215 3.71 -2.72 13.69
N PRO A 216 4.24 -1.87 14.62
CA PRO A 216 3.54 -0.64 15.01
C PRO A 216 3.24 0.29 13.85
N ARG A 217 4.19 0.45 12.91
CA ARG A 217 3.98 1.32 11.75
C ARG A 217 3.02 0.75 10.74
N LEU A 218 3.11 -0.55 10.47
CA LEU A 218 2.16 -1.24 9.62
C LEU A 218 0.75 -1.09 10.16
N ALA A 219 0.57 -1.36 11.47
CA ALA A 219 -0.71 -1.21 12.13
C ALA A 219 -1.26 0.21 12.01
N ASN A 220 -0.47 1.23 12.35
CA ASN A 220 -0.92 2.62 12.26
C ASN A 220 -1.20 3.07 10.81
N ALA A 221 -0.42 2.62 9.83
CA ALA A 221 -0.60 2.97 8.42
C ALA A 221 -1.82 2.30 7.79
N LEU A 222 -2.13 1.07 8.21
CA LEU A 222 -3.26 0.28 7.72
C LEU A 222 -4.50 0.39 8.60
N ARG A 223 -4.51 1.30 9.57
CA ARG A 223 -5.69 1.51 10.40
C ARG A 223 -6.69 2.42 9.70
N ARG A 224 -7.92 1.93 9.53
CA ARG A 224 -9.07 2.77 9.20
C ARG A 224 -9.50 3.49 10.48
N ARG A 225 -9.46 4.83 10.49
CA ARG A 225 -9.97 5.61 11.62
C ARG A 225 -11.37 6.14 11.27
N PRO A 226 -12.37 6.00 12.14
CA PRO A 226 -13.62 6.72 11.95
C PRO A 226 -13.34 8.24 12.11
N PRO A 227 -14.06 9.13 11.40
CA PRO A 227 -13.86 10.58 11.49
C PRO A 227 -14.07 11.12 12.90
N SER A 228 -14.84 10.42 13.73
CA SER A 228 -15.11 10.76 15.14
C SER A 228 -13.94 10.43 16.07
N GLU A 229 -12.94 9.66 15.64
CA GLU A 229 -11.80 9.32 16.48
C GLU A 229 -10.78 10.47 16.51
N PRO A 230 -10.39 10.96 17.71
CA PRO A 230 -9.38 11.99 17.83
C PRO A 230 -8.04 11.58 17.19
N LEU A 231 -7.51 12.41 16.29
CA LEU A 231 -6.23 12.16 15.60
C LEU A 231 -5.03 12.00 16.57
N LEU A 232 -5.17 12.46 17.82
CA LEU A 232 -4.14 12.47 18.86
C LEU A 232 -3.80 11.07 19.44
N MET A 233 -4.48 10.00 19.02
CA MET A 233 -4.18 8.63 19.48
C MET A 233 -3.37 7.87 18.41
N PRO A 234 -2.03 7.99 18.37
CA PRO A 234 -1.20 7.27 17.39
C PRO A 234 -1.31 5.75 17.52
N ASN A 235 -1.59 5.26 18.73
CA ASN A 235 -1.79 3.85 19.05
C ASN A 235 -3.24 3.52 19.42
N GLY A 236 -4.22 4.34 19.03
CA GLY A 236 -5.64 4.04 19.27
C GLY A 236 -6.05 2.71 18.62
N GLY A 237 -7.23 2.21 18.96
CA GLY A 237 -7.79 0.98 18.37
C GLY A 237 -7.81 -0.21 19.33
N ARG A 238 -8.46 -1.28 18.88
CA ARG A 238 -8.59 -2.50 19.67
C ARG A 238 -7.21 -3.17 19.73
N PRO A 239 -6.70 -3.52 20.93
CA PRO A 239 -5.44 -4.23 21.04
C PRO A 239 -5.47 -5.53 20.24
N VAL A 240 -4.41 -5.80 19.50
CA VAL A 240 -4.30 -7.05 18.74
C VAL A 240 -3.88 -8.15 19.70
N GLY A 241 -4.66 -9.23 19.77
CA GLY A 241 -4.31 -10.39 20.56
C GLY A 241 -3.12 -11.13 19.95
N TRP A 242 -1.94 -11.01 20.55
CA TRP A 242 -0.75 -11.75 20.13
C TRP A 242 -0.18 -12.55 21.31
N ALA A 243 0.01 -13.86 21.11
CA ALA A 243 0.62 -14.70 22.11
C ALA A 243 2.15 -14.56 22.05
N CYS A 244 2.78 -14.15 23.16
CA CYS A 244 4.22 -14.11 23.26
C CYS A 244 4.82 -15.50 22.99
N ARG A 245 5.76 -15.61 22.03
CA ARG A 245 6.40 -16.89 21.71
C ARG A 245 7.28 -17.45 22.83
N GLY A 246 7.80 -16.59 23.72
CA GLY A 246 8.63 -17.02 24.85
C GLY A 246 7.84 -17.61 26.03
N CYS A 247 6.67 -17.05 26.37
CA CYS A 247 5.93 -17.45 27.57
C CYS A 247 4.41 -17.63 27.39
N GLY A 248 3.88 -17.39 26.19
CA GLY A 248 2.44 -17.48 25.89
C GLY A 248 1.59 -16.33 26.42
N ALA A 249 2.16 -15.36 27.17
CA ALA A 249 1.41 -14.23 27.69
C ALA A 249 0.82 -13.37 26.57
N PRO A 250 -0.40 -12.83 26.75
CA PRO A 250 -0.98 -11.91 25.79
C PRO A 250 -0.17 -10.62 25.74
N MET A 251 -0.01 -10.08 24.53
CA MET A 251 0.63 -8.79 24.29
C MET A 251 0.09 -8.16 23.00
N ASP A 252 0.39 -6.88 22.80
CA ASP A 252 -0.03 -6.10 21.64
C ASP A 252 1.19 -5.67 20.79
N PRO A 253 1.45 -6.32 19.63
CA PRO A 253 2.63 -6.03 18.79
C PRO A 253 2.52 -4.69 18.06
N THR A 254 1.36 -4.02 18.13
CA THR A 254 1.17 -2.68 17.59
C THR A 254 1.72 -1.60 18.53
N ARG A 255 1.95 -1.95 19.81
CA ARG A 255 2.41 -1.04 20.87
C ARG A 255 3.70 -1.51 21.53
N GLU A 256 3.90 -2.81 21.60
CA GLU A 256 4.99 -3.45 22.33
C GLU A 256 5.96 -4.13 21.36
N THR A 257 7.25 -3.85 21.52
CA THR A 257 8.32 -4.56 20.77
C THR A 257 8.87 -5.76 21.54
N ARG A 258 8.49 -5.92 22.82
CA ARG A 258 8.90 -7.00 23.71
C ARG A 258 7.76 -7.34 24.67
N CYS A 259 7.64 -8.61 25.03
CA CYS A 259 6.65 -9.05 26.02
C CYS A 259 6.91 -8.43 27.40
N GLY A 260 5.90 -7.81 28.01
CA GLY A 260 6.01 -7.26 29.36
C GLY A 260 6.30 -8.29 30.47
N ARG A 261 6.06 -9.59 30.23
CA ARG A 261 6.25 -10.68 31.22
C ARG A 261 7.61 -11.36 31.16
N CYS A 262 8.07 -11.71 29.97
CA CYS A 262 9.33 -12.47 29.78
C CYS A 262 10.38 -11.71 28.96
N HIS A 263 10.08 -10.49 28.52
CA HIS A 263 10.95 -9.64 27.69
C HIS A 263 11.36 -10.23 26.34
N HIS A 264 10.75 -11.33 25.90
CA HIS A 264 10.95 -11.90 24.57
C HIS A 264 10.57 -10.87 23.50
N THR A 265 11.49 -10.64 22.56
CA THR A 265 11.31 -9.67 21.45
C THR A 265 10.25 -10.19 20.47
N VAL A 266 9.38 -9.30 20.01
CA VAL A 266 8.43 -9.63 18.94
C VAL A 266 9.16 -9.66 17.62
N VAL A 267 9.02 -10.77 16.90
CA VAL A 267 9.50 -10.93 15.52
C VAL A 267 8.38 -11.50 14.65
N ALA A 268 8.34 -11.06 13.40
CA ALA A 268 7.50 -11.61 12.34
C ALA A 268 8.41 -12.10 11.21
N PRO A 269 9.02 -13.30 11.34
CA PRO A 269 10.01 -13.82 10.39
C PRO A 269 9.52 -13.93 8.95
N THR A 270 8.21 -14.09 8.78
CA THR A 270 7.55 -14.23 7.49
C THR A 270 6.31 -13.34 7.42
N MET A 271 5.81 -13.07 6.23
CA MET A 271 4.55 -12.33 6.08
C MET A 271 3.35 -13.14 6.61
N ASP A 272 3.43 -14.47 6.71
CA ASP A 272 2.39 -15.31 7.33
C ASP A 272 2.21 -15.02 8.82
N ASP A 273 3.28 -14.59 9.49
CA ASP A 273 3.21 -14.18 10.89
C ASP A 273 2.28 -12.98 11.10
N LEU A 274 2.08 -12.16 10.07
CA LEU A 274 1.25 -10.97 10.17
C LEU A 274 -0.25 -11.28 10.21
N GLY A 275 -0.67 -12.53 9.96
CA GLY A 275 -2.08 -12.93 9.88
C GLY A 275 -2.97 -12.34 10.97
N PRO A 276 -2.67 -12.57 12.27
CA PRO A 276 -3.49 -12.03 13.37
C PRO A 276 -3.57 -10.49 13.39
N LEU A 277 -2.50 -9.79 12.99
CA LEU A 277 -2.51 -8.33 12.89
C LEU A 277 -3.39 -7.88 11.72
N LEU A 278 -3.24 -8.50 10.55
CA LEU A 278 -4.04 -8.18 9.37
C LEU A 278 -5.53 -8.47 9.61
N ASP A 279 -5.86 -9.57 10.30
CA ASP A 279 -7.24 -9.93 10.67
C ASP A 279 -7.88 -8.87 11.57
N ALA A 280 -7.14 -8.40 12.58
CA ALA A 280 -7.61 -7.35 13.47
C ALA A 280 -7.81 -6.01 12.74
N LEU A 281 -6.88 -5.62 11.85
CA LEU A 281 -6.99 -4.38 11.08
C LEU A 281 -8.14 -4.40 10.08
N GLU A 282 -8.39 -5.55 9.45
CA GLU A 282 -9.50 -5.76 8.53
C GLU A 282 -10.83 -5.65 9.27
N HIS A 283 -10.96 -6.33 10.40
CA HIS A 283 -12.15 -6.26 11.26
C HIS A 283 -12.40 -4.83 11.77
N ASP A 284 -11.38 -4.15 12.31
CA ASP A 284 -11.49 -2.76 12.75
C ASP A 284 -11.90 -1.83 11.57
N GLY A 285 -11.41 -2.13 10.36
CA GLY A 285 -11.78 -1.45 9.12
C GLY A 285 -13.26 -1.59 8.77
N ASP A 286 -13.78 -2.81 8.83
CA ASP A 286 -15.18 -3.12 8.58
C ASP A 286 -16.10 -2.48 9.63
N GLU A 287 -15.71 -2.50 10.91
CA GLU A 287 -16.45 -1.85 11.99
C GLU A 287 -16.52 -0.32 11.77
N ALA A 288 -15.40 0.30 11.39
CA ALA A 288 -15.33 1.73 11.08
C ALA A 288 -16.20 2.12 9.88
N ASP A 289 -16.23 1.28 8.83
CA ASP A 289 -17.07 1.49 7.66
C ASP A 289 -18.56 1.33 7.95
N ALA A 290 -18.92 0.32 8.72
CA ALA A 290 -20.28 0.14 9.17
C ALA A 290 -20.75 1.32 10.03
N GLN A 291 -19.87 1.88 10.87
CA GLN A 291 -20.17 3.09 11.64
C GLN A 291 -20.37 4.31 10.74
N LEU A 292 -19.46 4.55 9.80
CA LEU A 292 -19.57 5.64 8.83
C LEU A 292 -20.88 5.59 8.04
N GLU A 293 -21.29 4.41 7.59
CA GLU A 293 -22.54 4.25 6.86
C GLU A 293 -23.77 4.47 7.75
N ARG A 294 -23.73 4.06 9.03
CA ARG A 294 -24.78 4.41 10.01
C ARG A 294 -24.90 5.91 10.20
N GLU A 295 -23.80 6.61 10.45
CA GLU A 295 -23.77 8.07 10.62
C GLU A 295 -24.26 8.79 9.35
N ARG A 296 -23.88 8.31 8.17
CA ARG A 296 -24.37 8.82 6.88
C ARG A 296 -25.89 8.66 6.77
N ARG A 297 -26.44 7.49 7.11
CA ARG A 297 -27.89 7.23 7.08
C ARG A 297 -28.65 8.11 8.08
N GLU A 298 -28.13 8.26 9.29
CA GLU A 298 -28.73 9.14 10.32
C GLU A 298 -28.76 10.60 9.85
N ARG A 299 -27.66 11.09 9.27
CA ARG A 299 -27.58 12.45 8.70
C ARG A 299 -28.54 12.66 7.53
N LEU A 300 -28.69 11.66 6.66
CA LEU A 300 -29.66 11.72 5.56
C LEU A 300 -31.12 11.69 6.08
N ALA A 301 -31.38 10.91 7.13
CA ALA A 301 -32.69 10.87 7.78
C ALA A 301 -33.03 12.21 8.47
N SER A 302 -32.06 12.89 9.09
CA SER A 302 -32.29 14.20 9.70
C SER A 302 -32.63 15.27 8.65
N TYR A 303 -31.96 15.25 7.48
CA TYR A 303 -32.31 16.14 6.36
C TYR A 303 -33.73 15.90 5.81
N ARG A 304 -34.22 14.66 5.85
CA ARG A 304 -35.58 14.32 5.41
C ARG A 304 -36.65 14.86 6.37
N PHE A 305 -36.30 15.12 7.64
CA PHE A 305 -37.21 15.68 8.66
C PHE A 305 -37.28 17.22 8.63
N GLU A 306 -36.17 17.90 8.31
CA GLU A 306 -36.13 19.37 8.23
C GLU A 306 -36.82 19.95 6.97
N GLN A 307 -37.15 19.13 5.97
CA GLN A 307 -37.99 19.51 4.83
C GLN A 307 -39.51 19.44 5.12
N ARG A 308 -39.93 19.59 6.39
CA ARG A 308 -41.30 20.00 6.71
C ARG A 308 -41.43 21.50 6.44
N ASP A 309 -41.87 21.78 5.22
CA ASP A 309 -42.22 23.10 4.72
C ASP A 309 -43.04 23.93 5.72
N PRO A 310 -42.55 25.10 6.19
CA PRO A 310 -43.38 26.04 6.95
C PRO A 310 -44.52 26.63 6.12
N ALA A 311 -44.48 26.47 4.79
CA ALA A 311 -45.34 27.14 3.82
C ALA A 311 -45.95 26.21 2.76
N GLY A 312 -46.33 24.97 3.12
CA GLY A 312 -47.32 24.14 2.40
C GLY A 312 -47.36 24.18 0.85
N GLY A 313 -46.22 24.24 0.16
CA GLY A 313 -46.10 24.47 -1.29
C GLY A 313 -45.53 23.27 -2.05
N ARG A 314 -46.31 22.71 -2.98
CA ARG A 314 -46.03 21.50 -3.77
C ARG A 314 -44.93 21.62 -4.84
N HIS A 315 -43.83 22.34 -4.60
CA HIS A 315 -42.77 22.52 -5.61
C HIS A 315 -41.43 21.83 -5.31
N GLY A 316 -41.28 21.14 -4.17
CA GLY A 316 -40.00 20.49 -3.78
C GLY A 316 -39.80 19.03 -4.21
N LEU A 317 -40.84 18.34 -4.70
CA LEU A 317 -40.83 16.86 -4.80
C LEU A 317 -40.38 16.30 -6.17
N PHE A 318 -40.10 17.12 -7.17
CA PHE A 318 -39.90 16.63 -8.54
C PHE A 318 -38.45 16.15 -8.83
N TRP A 319 -37.42 16.65 -8.15
CA TRP A 319 -36.03 16.42 -8.59
C TRP A 319 -35.19 15.41 -7.78
N LYS A 320 -35.60 14.99 -6.57
CA LYS A 320 -34.75 14.15 -5.70
C LYS A 320 -35.06 12.66 -5.72
N GLY A 321 -36.29 12.25 -6.00
CA GLY A 321 -36.65 10.83 -5.99
C GLY A 321 -36.06 10.02 -7.16
N GLU A 322 -35.76 10.67 -8.28
CA GLU A 322 -35.42 9.96 -9.53
C GLU A 322 -33.93 9.59 -9.63
N LEU A 323 -33.04 10.39 -9.04
CA LEU A 323 -31.60 10.12 -9.02
C LEU A 323 -31.25 9.03 -7.98
N GLU A 324 -31.88 9.10 -6.82
CA GLU A 324 -31.68 8.13 -5.72
C GLU A 324 -32.30 6.76 -6.09
N LYS A 325 -33.49 6.76 -6.70
CA LYS A 325 -34.06 5.54 -7.29
C LYS A 325 -33.19 4.96 -8.41
N ARG A 326 -32.58 5.78 -9.26
CA ARG A 326 -31.62 5.27 -10.27
C ARG A 326 -30.40 4.64 -9.63
N TYR A 327 -29.88 5.22 -8.56
CA TYR A 327 -28.70 4.71 -7.87
C TYR A 327 -28.99 3.37 -7.16
N ASP A 328 -30.14 3.29 -6.48
CA ASP A 328 -30.60 2.08 -5.81
C ASP A 328 -31.00 0.99 -6.83
N GLU A 329 -31.70 1.34 -7.92
CA GLU A 329 -32.03 0.41 -9.01
C GLU A 329 -30.80 -0.11 -9.76
N GLU A 330 -29.73 0.69 -9.82
CA GLU A 330 -28.46 0.28 -10.42
C GLU A 330 -27.67 -0.65 -9.49
N ASN A 331 -27.69 -0.39 -8.17
CA ASN A 331 -27.13 -1.31 -7.18
C ASN A 331 -27.92 -2.62 -7.10
N ASP A 332 -29.25 -2.58 -7.11
CA ASP A 332 -30.10 -3.78 -7.14
C ASP A 332 -29.93 -4.56 -8.45
N ARG A 333 -29.61 -3.90 -9.57
CA ARG A 333 -29.22 -4.58 -10.82
C ARG A 333 -27.87 -5.27 -10.68
N ARG A 334 -26.90 -4.65 -10.00
CA ARG A 334 -25.58 -5.24 -9.73
C ARG A 334 -25.68 -6.44 -8.78
N GLU A 335 -26.60 -6.39 -7.81
CA GLU A 335 -26.85 -7.51 -6.90
C GLU A 335 -27.61 -8.67 -7.58
N ARG A 336 -28.68 -8.37 -8.33
CA ARG A 336 -29.46 -9.38 -9.06
C ARG A 336 -28.71 -10.03 -10.22
N SER A 337 -27.71 -9.34 -10.80
CA SER A 337 -26.86 -9.90 -11.86
C SER A 337 -25.77 -10.86 -11.35
N GLY A 338 -25.68 -11.13 -10.04
CA GLY A 338 -24.78 -12.15 -9.51
C GLY A 338 -23.28 -11.88 -9.70
N ARG A 339 -22.87 -10.65 -10.05
CA ARG A 339 -21.48 -10.24 -10.31
C ARG A 339 -20.61 -10.12 -9.05
N ARG A 340 -20.81 -10.99 -8.06
CA ARG A 340 -19.77 -11.39 -7.09
C ARG A 340 -19.15 -12.75 -7.41
N GLY A 341 -19.60 -13.42 -8.47
CA GLY A 341 -18.94 -14.59 -9.04
C GLY A 341 -17.99 -14.19 -10.17
N TRP A 342 -16.69 -14.42 -9.98
CA TRP A 342 -15.74 -14.50 -11.10
C TRP A 342 -16.20 -15.59 -12.05
N SER A 343 -16.56 -15.22 -13.27
CA SER A 343 -16.80 -16.12 -14.39
C SER A 343 -15.74 -15.82 -15.44
N ALA A 344 -14.95 -16.84 -15.81
CA ALA A 344 -13.79 -16.76 -16.68
C ALA A 344 -14.13 -16.75 -18.19
N ASP A 345 -15.40 -16.55 -18.57
CA ASP A 345 -15.82 -16.75 -19.96
C ASP A 345 -16.27 -15.45 -20.64
N GLY A 346 -15.54 -15.12 -21.72
CA GLY A 346 -16.11 -14.59 -22.96
C GLY A 346 -16.42 -13.09 -23.00
N TRP A 347 -15.49 -12.30 -23.55
CA TRP A 347 -15.77 -10.98 -24.07
C TRP A 347 -16.67 -11.07 -25.32
N SER A 348 -17.80 -10.37 -25.33
CA SER A 348 -18.47 -10.00 -26.58
C SER A 348 -18.25 -8.51 -26.83
N GLU A 349 -17.58 -8.22 -27.94
CA GLU A 349 -17.42 -6.88 -28.52
C GLU A 349 -18.77 -6.23 -28.79
N ALA A 350 -19.02 -5.08 -28.17
CA ALA A 350 -19.96 -4.09 -28.67
C ALA A 350 -19.45 -2.70 -28.29
N ALA A 351 -18.86 -2.05 -29.29
CA ALA A 351 -18.42 -0.67 -29.22
C ALA A 351 -19.65 0.25 -29.25
N ASP A 352 -19.95 0.90 -28.13
CA ASP A 352 -20.72 2.15 -28.11
C ASP A 352 -19.96 3.13 -27.22
N ALA A 353 -19.28 4.09 -27.86
CA ALA A 353 -18.56 5.15 -27.17
C ALA A 353 -19.55 6.03 -26.41
N ALA A 354 -19.37 6.16 -25.09
CA ALA A 354 -20.14 7.10 -24.29
C ALA A 354 -19.88 8.54 -24.79
N PRO A 355 -20.93 9.37 -24.93
CA PRO A 355 -20.76 10.72 -25.44
C PRO A 355 -19.91 11.55 -24.50
N SER A 356 -19.07 12.40 -25.08
CA SER A 356 -18.19 13.28 -24.31
C SER A 356 -19.01 14.31 -23.52
N LEU A 357 -18.44 14.85 -22.44
CA LEU A 357 -19.08 15.91 -21.62
C LEU A 357 -19.47 17.14 -22.45
N ILE A 358 -18.78 17.40 -23.56
CA ILE A 358 -19.09 18.49 -24.50
C ILE A 358 -20.38 18.20 -25.28
N GLU A 359 -20.60 16.96 -25.72
CA GLU A 359 -21.85 16.58 -26.39
C GLU A 359 -23.05 16.61 -25.45
N ILE A 360 -22.84 16.23 -24.18
CA ILE A 360 -23.89 16.30 -23.15
C ILE A 360 -24.23 17.78 -22.89
N ALA A 361 -23.23 18.66 -22.78
CA ALA A 361 -23.44 20.09 -22.57
C ALA A 361 -24.18 20.76 -23.75
N LEU A 362 -23.83 20.42 -25.00
CA LEU A 362 -24.50 20.96 -26.19
C LEU A 362 -25.95 20.49 -26.30
N ARG A 363 -26.25 19.25 -25.92
CA ARG A 363 -27.63 18.72 -25.90
C ARG A 363 -28.47 19.36 -24.80
N ILE A 364 -27.88 19.74 -23.68
CA ILE A 364 -28.56 20.48 -22.61
C ILE A 364 -28.83 21.92 -23.05
N ALA A 365 -27.85 22.59 -23.67
CA ALA A 365 -28.02 23.96 -24.18
C ALA A 365 -29.11 24.03 -25.27
N ALA A 366 -29.17 23.05 -26.18
CA ALA A 366 -30.19 22.99 -27.22
C ALA A 366 -31.62 22.74 -26.67
N LYS A 367 -31.75 22.13 -25.48
CA LYS A 367 -33.05 21.94 -24.81
C LYS A 367 -33.50 23.15 -24.00
N LEU A 368 -32.59 24.02 -23.59
CA LEU A 368 -32.91 25.25 -22.85
C LEU A 368 -33.24 26.44 -23.76
N LEU A 369 -32.97 26.31 -25.07
CA LEU A 369 -33.26 27.32 -26.09
C LEU A 369 -34.55 27.00 -26.91
N ARG A 370 -35.32 25.99 -26.50
CA ARG A 370 -36.69 25.73 -26.97
C ARG A 370 -37.64 25.95 -25.81
#